data_AF-A0A2T0UD70-F1
#
_entry.id   AF-A0A2T0UD70-F1
#
_cell.length_a   1.000
_cell.length_b   1.000
_cell.length_c   1.000
_cell.angle_alpha   90.00
_cell.angle_beta   90.00
_cell.angle_gamma   90.00
#
_symmetry.space_group_name_H-M   'P 1'
#
loop_
_entity.id
_entity.type
_entity.pdbx_description
1 polymer ?
#
loop_
_entity_poly.entity_id
_entity_poly.type
_entity_poly.pdbx_seq_one_letter_code
_entity_poly.pdbx_strand_id
1 'polypeptide(L)'
;MPLYEGRLGAQMGVDKHGTVDLAIAWWLAARSPRSLVYLPLKGSAVDCGAEYGGRKLDLVLLHHSLGFRVSRWKEVRGRLGAGRVQKVTMPADPFPEQELEAARTRWHRDFKDRLRWAIAADTLFLVGSRSAFEFEGEQLRALVEDCPSHLAEQPDAHCCAEIELGRFNSTDRRNSWSQLHVECCNRHW
;
A
#
# COMPACT_ATOMS: atom_id res chain seq x y z
N MET A 1 7.25 -10.64 -2.11
CA MET A 1 7.38 -9.26 -1.58
C MET A 1 7.35 -9.25 -0.05
N PRO A 2 8.43 -8.88 0.64
CA PRO A 2 8.43 -8.64 2.09
C PRO A 2 8.04 -7.19 2.44
N LEU A 3 7.47 -7.00 3.63
CA LEU A 3 7.14 -5.69 4.21
C LEU A 3 7.73 -5.60 5.61
N TYR A 4 8.42 -4.50 5.91
CA TYR A 4 9.06 -4.23 7.20
C TYR A 4 8.58 -2.91 7.79
N GLU A 5 8.53 -2.85 9.11
CA GLU A 5 8.46 -1.58 9.84
C GLU A 5 9.80 -0.84 9.70
N GLY A 6 9.77 0.38 9.18
CA GLY A 6 10.95 1.20 8.91
C GLY A 6 10.95 2.52 9.67
N ARG A 7 12.05 3.28 9.53
CA ARG A 7 12.27 4.54 10.28
C ARG A 7 11.18 5.60 10.07
N LEU A 8 10.70 5.77 8.84
CA LEU A 8 9.69 6.76 8.46
C LEU A 8 8.27 6.16 8.36
N GLY A 9 8.12 4.86 8.60
CA GLY A 9 6.86 4.15 8.43
C GLY A 9 7.06 2.68 8.09
N ALA A 10 6.76 2.30 6.85
CA ALA A 10 6.91 0.94 6.39
C ALA A 10 7.65 0.86 5.05
N GLN A 11 8.37 -0.22 4.85
CA GLN A 11 9.30 -0.46 3.74
C GLN A 11 8.91 -1.78 3.07
N MET A 12 8.55 -1.75 1.79
CA MET A 12 8.17 -2.94 1.02
C MET A 12 9.15 -3.16 -0.13
N GLY A 13 9.69 -4.37 -0.24
CA GLY A 13 10.43 -4.80 -1.44
C GLY A 13 9.51 -5.56 -2.38
N VAL A 14 9.43 -5.18 -3.65
CA VAL A 14 8.58 -5.82 -4.65
C VAL A 14 9.39 -6.26 -5.87
N ASP A 15 9.11 -7.46 -6.37
CA ASP A 15 9.51 -7.86 -7.72
C ASP A 15 8.41 -7.45 -8.72
N LYS A 16 8.63 -7.73 -10.02
CA LYS A 16 7.67 -7.40 -11.07
C LYS A 16 6.28 -8.02 -10.88
N HIS A 17 6.18 -9.20 -10.28
CA HIS A 17 4.88 -9.82 -10.00
C HIS A 17 4.22 -9.18 -8.76
N GLY A 18 5.03 -8.88 -7.75
CA GLY A 18 4.61 -8.22 -6.51
C GLY A 18 4.08 -6.80 -6.73
N THR A 19 4.63 -6.05 -7.70
CA THR A 19 4.09 -4.74 -8.07
C THR A 19 2.66 -4.86 -8.62
N VAL A 20 2.41 -5.85 -9.49
CA VAL A 20 1.07 -6.12 -10.05
C VAL A 20 0.09 -6.59 -8.98
N ASP A 21 0.51 -7.51 -8.11
CA ASP A 21 -0.31 -8.00 -6.99
C ASP A 21 -0.71 -6.84 -6.04
N LEU A 22 0.25 -5.96 -5.71
CA LEU A 22 -0.01 -4.79 -4.89
C LEU A 22 -0.99 -3.84 -5.59
N ALA A 23 -0.82 -3.58 -6.89
CA ALA A 23 -1.73 -2.74 -7.67
C ALA A 23 -3.16 -3.30 -7.69
N ILE A 24 -3.33 -4.60 -7.91
CA ILE A 24 -4.66 -5.24 -7.86
C ILE A 24 -5.27 -5.10 -6.45
N ALA A 25 -4.49 -5.35 -5.39
CA ALA A 25 -4.94 -5.21 -4.02
C ALA A 25 -5.37 -3.77 -3.70
N TRP A 26 -4.61 -2.79 -4.16
CA TRP A 26 -4.88 -1.37 -4.02
C TRP A 26 -6.20 -0.97 -4.70
N TRP A 27 -6.36 -1.40 -5.95
CA TRP A 27 -7.58 -1.16 -6.72
C TRP A 27 -8.81 -1.78 -6.06
N LEU A 28 -8.69 -3.02 -5.57
CA LEU A 28 -9.76 -3.70 -4.85
C LEU A 28 -10.19 -2.92 -3.60
N ALA A 29 -9.23 -2.40 -2.83
CA ALA A 29 -9.52 -1.61 -1.64
C ALA A 29 -10.22 -0.28 -2.00
N ALA A 30 -9.84 0.35 -3.11
CA ALA A 30 -10.47 1.57 -3.61
C ALA A 30 -11.92 1.35 -4.08
N ARG A 31 -12.19 0.24 -4.76
CA ARG A 31 -13.47 0.00 -5.45
C ARG A 31 -14.45 -0.91 -4.71
N SER A 32 -13.99 -1.66 -3.72
CA SER A 32 -14.82 -2.60 -2.97
C SER A 32 -14.98 -2.15 -1.52
N PRO A 33 -15.90 -1.21 -1.21
CA PRO A 33 -16.00 -0.58 0.10
C PRO A 33 -16.40 -1.54 1.25
N ARG A 34 -16.80 -2.76 0.91
CA ARG A 34 -17.20 -3.81 1.87
C ARG A 34 -16.16 -4.93 1.98
N SER A 35 -15.00 -4.79 1.35
CA SER A 35 -13.94 -5.79 1.37
C SER A 35 -12.80 -5.38 2.30
N LEU A 36 -12.18 -6.40 2.89
CA LEU A 36 -10.88 -6.30 3.56
C LEU A 36 -9.89 -7.09 2.71
N VAL A 37 -8.90 -6.40 2.15
CA VAL A 37 -7.87 -7.01 1.30
C VAL A 37 -6.66 -7.31 2.17
N TYR A 38 -6.29 -8.59 2.29
CA TYR A 38 -5.20 -9.05 3.14
C TYR A 38 -4.10 -9.68 2.30
N LEU A 39 -2.86 -9.20 2.48
CA LEU A 39 -1.65 -9.74 1.88
C LEU A 39 -0.77 -10.35 3.00
N PRO A 40 -0.61 -11.68 3.05
CA PRO A 40 0.15 -12.38 4.10
C PRO A 40 1.67 -12.34 3.84
N LEU A 41 2.26 -11.15 3.91
CA LEU A 41 3.63 -10.89 3.45
C LEU A 41 4.73 -11.40 4.38
N LYS A 42 4.44 -11.66 5.67
CA LYS A 42 5.47 -12.09 6.63
C LYS A 42 6.14 -13.42 6.27
N GLY A 43 5.42 -14.29 5.56
CA GLY A 43 5.92 -15.58 5.10
C GLY A 43 6.84 -15.50 3.88
N SER A 44 7.05 -14.32 3.31
CA SER A 44 7.92 -14.13 2.14
C SER A 44 9.35 -14.60 2.44
N ALA A 45 9.85 -15.51 1.60
CA ALA A 45 11.24 -15.96 1.61
C ALA A 45 12.20 -14.92 1.01
N VAL A 46 11.68 -13.99 0.20
CA VAL A 46 12.42 -12.85 -0.33
C VAL A 46 12.79 -11.91 0.81
N ASP A 47 14.05 -11.47 0.84
CA ASP A 47 14.68 -10.66 1.88
C ASP A 47 15.04 -9.24 1.42
N CYS A 48 14.65 -8.82 0.22
CA CYS A 48 14.81 -7.43 -0.23
C CYS A 48 14.21 -6.45 0.79
N GLY A 49 14.96 -5.43 1.19
CA GLY A 49 14.55 -4.48 2.22
C GLY A 49 14.79 -4.96 3.66
N ALA A 50 15.41 -6.13 3.89
CA ALA A 50 15.85 -6.56 5.21
C ALA A 50 16.91 -5.60 5.81
N GLU A 51 17.67 -4.92 4.96
CA GLU A 51 18.66 -3.90 5.32
C GLU A 51 18.06 -2.69 6.04
N TYR A 52 16.77 -2.41 5.84
CA TYR A 52 16.07 -1.36 6.58
C TYR A 52 15.88 -1.71 8.05
N GLY A 53 16.06 -2.98 8.41
CA GLY A 53 15.81 -3.50 9.73
C GLY A 53 14.32 -3.44 10.10
N GLY A 54 14.02 -3.92 11.31
CA GLY A 54 12.67 -3.87 11.85
C GLY A 54 11.86 -5.15 11.66
N ARG A 55 10.61 -5.07 12.10
CA ARG A 55 9.72 -6.22 12.19
C ARG A 55 9.05 -6.47 10.84
N LYS A 56 8.99 -7.73 10.39
CA LYS A 56 8.16 -8.15 9.26
C LYS A 56 6.68 -7.94 9.57
N LEU A 57 5.95 -7.36 8.61
CA LEU A 57 4.52 -7.07 8.71
C LEU A 57 3.75 -7.76 7.57
N ASP A 58 2.50 -8.09 7.83
CA ASP A 58 1.52 -8.28 6.74
C ASP A 58 0.92 -6.92 6.34
N LEU A 59 0.17 -6.89 5.24
CA LEU A 59 -0.56 -5.70 4.81
C LEU A 59 -2.07 -5.97 4.75
N VAL A 60 -2.87 -5.04 5.27
CA VAL A 60 -4.31 -4.98 5.10
C VAL A 60 -4.72 -3.64 4.53
N LEU A 61 -5.46 -3.66 3.43
CA LEU A 61 -6.07 -2.49 2.81
C LEU A 61 -7.60 -2.58 2.97
N LEU A 62 -8.23 -1.51 3.43
CA LEU A 62 -9.69 -1.47 3.53
C LEU A 62 -10.27 -0.07 3.35
N HIS A 63 -11.50 -0.04 2.86
CA HIS A 63 -12.26 1.19 2.78
C HIS A 63 -12.79 1.61 4.17
N HIS A 64 -12.73 2.90 4.51
CA HIS A 64 -13.10 3.39 5.84
C HIS A 64 -14.56 3.12 6.21
N SER A 65 -15.46 3.03 5.21
CA SER A 65 -16.89 2.77 5.45
C SER A 65 -17.16 1.38 6.01
N LEU A 66 -16.22 0.44 5.92
CA LEU A 66 -16.31 -0.87 6.56
C LEU A 66 -16.33 -0.74 8.09
N GLY A 67 -15.81 0.36 8.65
CA GLY A 67 -15.80 0.60 10.10
C GLY A 67 -15.02 -0.45 10.89
N PHE A 68 -14.09 -1.16 10.23
CA PHE A 68 -13.37 -2.27 10.82
C PHE A 68 -12.51 -1.81 12.00
N ARG A 69 -12.65 -2.49 13.14
CA ARG A 69 -11.82 -2.23 14.32
C ARG A 69 -10.53 -3.01 14.21
N VAL A 70 -9.44 -2.33 13.92
CA VAL A 70 -8.08 -2.90 13.78
C VAL A 70 -7.67 -3.76 14.99
N SER A 71 -8.12 -3.42 16.20
CA SER A 71 -7.86 -4.22 17.40
C SER A 71 -8.44 -5.65 17.37
N ARG A 72 -9.46 -5.90 16.54
CA ARG A 72 -10.05 -7.24 16.35
C ARG A 72 -9.29 -8.09 15.33
N TRP A 73 -8.23 -7.55 14.73
CA TRP A 73 -7.53 -8.24 13.65
C TRP A 73 -7.01 -9.62 14.03
N LYS A 74 -6.43 -9.77 15.23
CA LYS A 74 -5.89 -11.06 15.67
C LYS A 74 -6.95 -12.16 15.67
N GLU A 75 -8.17 -11.84 16.10
CA GLU A 75 -9.31 -12.77 16.10
C GLU A 75 -9.76 -13.10 14.66
N VAL A 76 -9.88 -12.08 13.80
CA VAL A 76 -10.28 -12.27 12.40
C VAL A 76 -9.25 -13.09 11.64
N ARG A 77 -7.97 -12.74 11.73
CA ARG A 77 -6.86 -13.47 11.09
C ARG A 77 -6.82 -14.93 11.54
N GLY A 78 -7.04 -15.19 12.83
CA GLY A 78 -7.05 -16.55 13.37
C GLY A 78 -8.22 -17.42 12.88
N ARG A 79 -9.25 -16.82 12.27
CA ARG A 79 -10.39 -17.53 11.67
C ARG A 79 -10.30 -17.64 10.14
N LEU A 80 -9.26 -17.09 9.52
CA LEU A 80 -9.06 -17.25 8.09
C LEU A 80 -8.75 -18.72 7.77
N GLY A 81 -9.56 -19.31 6.91
CA GLY A 81 -9.30 -20.63 6.33
C GLY A 81 -8.57 -20.52 4.99
N ALA A 82 -8.53 -21.62 4.24
CA ALA A 82 -7.96 -21.67 2.89
C ALA A 82 -8.63 -20.72 1.87
N GLY A 83 -9.78 -20.14 2.23
CA GLY A 83 -10.54 -19.26 1.35
C GLY A 83 -11.15 -20.00 0.16
N ARG A 84 -11.61 -19.24 -0.83
CA ARG A 84 -12.05 -19.73 -2.13
C ARG A 84 -11.38 -18.87 -3.20
N VAL A 85 -10.87 -19.50 -4.24
CA VAL A 85 -10.32 -18.79 -5.39
C VAL A 85 -11.45 -18.00 -6.05
N GLN A 86 -11.23 -16.71 -6.26
CA GLN A 86 -12.13 -15.83 -7.00
C GLN A 86 -11.35 -15.11 -8.09
N LYS A 87 -12.01 -14.89 -9.22
CA LYS A 87 -11.49 -14.06 -10.31
C LYS A 87 -12.11 -12.68 -10.20
N VAL A 88 -11.29 -11.66 -10.35
CA VAL A 88 -11.72 -10.27 -10.45
C VAL A 88 -11.30 -9.77 -11.83
N THR A 89 -12.19 -9.05 -12.50
CA THR A 89 -11.86 -8.38 -13.76
C THR A 89 -11.60 -6.92 -13.45
N MET A 90 -10.39 -6.46 -13.73
CA MET A 90 -10.02 -5.05 -13.66
C MET A 90 -10.57 -4.33 -14.90
N PRO A 91 -11.01 -3.06 -14.80
CA PRO A 91 -11.27 -2.24 -15.98
C PRO A 91 -9.96 -1.99 -16.74
N ALA A 92 -10.07 -1.62 -18.02
CA ALA A 92 -8.90 -1.34 -18.87
C ALA A 92 -8.00 -0.22 -18.31
N ASP A 93 -8.63 0.76 -17.64
CA ASP A 93 -7.96 1.82 -16.90
C ASP A 93 -8.33 1.73 -15.41
N PRO A 94 -7.55 0.97 -14.62
CA PRO A 94 -7.82 0.81 -13.19
C PRO A 94 -7.40 2.00 -12.34
N PHE A 95 -6.46 2.82 -12.83
CA PHE A 95 -5.92 3.98 -12.13
C PHE A 95 -6.05 5.21 -13.02
N PRO A 96 -7.26 5.79 -13.12
CA PRO A 96 -7.47 6.93 -13.99
C PRO A 96 -6.59 8.09 -13.53
N GLU A 97 -5.96 8.77 -14.50
CA GLU A 97 -5.17 9.97 -14.24
C GLU A 97 -6.02 11.00 -13.49
N GLN A 98 -5.46 11.57 -12.43
CA GLN A 98 -6.13 12.62 -11.70
C GLN A 98 -6.01 13.95 -12.43
N GLU A 99 -7.12 14.68 -12.53
CA GLU A 99 -7.11 16.05 -13.04
C GLU A 99 -6.17 16.93 -12.20
N LEU A 100 -5.40 17.79 -12.88
CA LEU A 100 -4.41 18.70 -12.30
C LEU A 100 -4.95 19.53 -11.11
N GLU A 101 -6.24 19.83 -11.09
CA GLU A 101 -6.89 20.60 -10.02
C GLU A 101 -7.10 19.77 -8.74
N ALA A 102 -7.33 18.46 -8.88
CA ALA A 102 -7.34 17.52 -7.75
C ALA A 102 -5.92 17.40 -7.15
N ALA A 103 -4.89 17.36 -8.00
CA ALA A 103 -3.49 17.38 -7.59
C ALA A 103 -3.06 18.68 -6.86
N ARG A 104 -3.65 19.84 -7.18
CA ARG A 104 -3.40 21.09 -6.43
C ARG A 104 -4.03 21.09 -5.04
N THR A 105 -5.21 20.49 -4.92
CA THR A 105 -5.92 20.36 -3.64
C THR A 105 -5.16 19.46 -2.64
N ARG A 106 -4.30 18.55 -3.13
CA ARG A 106 -3.39 17.68 -2.36
C ARG A 106 -2.60 18.39 -1.27
N TRP A 107 -1.97 19.52 -1.60
CA TRP A 107 -1.08 20.25 -0.68
C TRP A 107 -1.83 21.29 0.14
N HIS A 108 -3.13 21.41 -0.09
CA HIS A 108 -3.97 22.28 0.71
C HIS A 108 -4.05 21.72 2.13
N ARG A 109 -3.80 22.60 3.11
CA ARG A 109 -3.87 22.28 4.55
C ARG A 109 -5.19 21.64 4.98
N ASP A 110 -6.26 21.88 4.23
CA ASP A 110 -7.60 21.41 4.52
C ASP A 110 -7.98 20.11 3.80
N PHE A 111 -7.08 19.50 3.01
CA PHE A 111 -7.32 18.20 2.42
C PHE A 111 -7.36 17.11 3.51
N LYS A 112 -8.54 16.55 3.73
CA LYS A 112 -8.80 15.61 4.84
C LYS A 112 -8.84 14.15 4.42
N ASP A 113 -8.97 13.87 3.13
CA ASP A 113 -9.19 12.52 2.63
C ASP A 113 -7.87 11.78 2.37
N ARG A 114 -7.20 11.43 3.47
CA ARG A 114 -5.89 10.76 3.49
C ARG A 114 -6.04 9.28 3.84
N LEU A 115 -5.09 8.45 3.40
CA LEU A 115 -4.93 7.11 3.95
C LEU A 115 -4.53 7.20 5.43
N ARG A 116 -5.35 6.63 6.30
CA ARG A 116 -5.00 6.44 7.70
C ARG A 116 -4.24 5.14 7.86
N TRP A 117 -3.40 5.07 8.87
CA TRP A 117 -2.62 3.87 9.12
C TRP A 117 -2.62 3.45 10.59
N ALA A 118 -2.39 2.16 10.81
CA ALA A 118 -2.16 1.58 12.12
C ALA A 118 -1.39 0.28 12.00
N ILE A 119 -0.63 -0.10 13.03
CA ILE A 119 -0.03 -1.43 13.13
C ILE A 119 -0.73 -2.20 14.25
N ALA A 120 -1.22 -3.40 13.96
CA ALA A 120 -1.77 -4.31 14.98
C ALA A 120 -1.48 -5.77 14.64
N ALA A 121 -1.02 -6.52 15.65
CA ALA A 121 -0.67 -7.94 15.52
C ALA A 121 0.27 -8.24 14.32
N ASP A 122 1.30 -7.41 14.16
CA ASP A 122 2.31 -7.47 13.09
C ASP A 122 1.68 -7.38 11.68
N THR A 123 0.77 -6.43 11.53
CA THR A 123 0.06 -6.13 10.28
C THR A 123 -0.11 -4.63 10.18
N LEU A 124 0.34 -4.05 9.06
CA LEU A 124 0.07 -2.68 8.67
C LEU A 124 -1.34 -2.60 8.08
N PHE A 125 -2.14 -1.66 8.58
CA PHE A 125 -3.45 -1.33 8.05
C PHE A 125 -3.38 -0.01 7.31
N LEU A 126 -3.87 0.03 6.08
CA LEU A 126 -4.18 1.27 5.37
C LEU A 126 -5.70 1.39 5.22
N VAL A 127 -6.24 2.50 5.72
CA VAL A 127 -7.68 2.75 5.79
C VAL A 127 -7.99 4.06 5.08
N GLY A 128 -8.66 3.97 3.95
CA GLY A 128 -8.90 5.10 3.05
C GLY A 128 -10.31 5.15 2.50
N SER A 129 -10.67 6.27 1.88
CA SER A 129 -11.81 6.31 0.97
C SER A 129 -11.36 5.79 -0.39
N ARG A 130 -12.30 5.62 -1.33
CA ARG A 130 -11.96 5.42 -2.75
C ARG A 130 -11.00 6.51 -3.25
N SER A 131 -11.31 7.78 -3.00
CA SER A 131 -10.52 8.92 -3.47
C SER A 131 -9.13 8.94 -2.83
N ALA A 132 -8.98 8.58 -1.56
CA ALA A 132 -7.68 8.49 -0.90
C ALA A 132 -6.80 7.39 -1.53
N PHE A 133 -7.38 6.22 -1.83
CA PHE A 133 -6.65 5.14 -2.52
C PHE A 133 -6.32 5.51 -3.97
N GLU A 134 -7.26 6.08 -4.73
CA GLU A 134 -7.00 6.54 -6.10
C GLU A 134 -5.94 7.64 -6.14
N PHE A 135 -5.90 8.49 -5.12
CA PHE A 135 -4.92 9.56 -4.98
C PHE A 135 -3.51 9.03 -4.75
N GLU A 136 -3.32 8.22 -3.71
CA GLU A 136 -2.01 7.62 -3.44
C GLU A 136 -1.64 6.53 -4.46
N GLY A 137 -2.61 6.03 -5.23
CA GLY A 137 -2.43 5.03 -6.28
C GLY A 137 -1.63 5.54 -7.49
N GLU A 138 -1.52 6.85 -7.71
CA GLU A 138 -0.73 7.43 -8.80
C GLU A 138 0.76 7.07 -8.68
N GLN A 139 1.30 7.08 -7.45
CA GLN A 139 2.68 6.67 -7.18
C GLN A 139 2.89 5.19 -7.51
N LEU A 140 1.87 4.36 -7.24
CA LEU A 140 1.90 2.94 -7.55
C LEU A 140 1.75 2.68 -9.05
N ARG A 141 0.96 3.49 -9.77
CA ARG A 141 0.86 3.45 -11.23
C ARG A 141 2.21 3.70 -11.88
N ALA A 142 2.89 4.80 -11.49
CA ALA A 142 4.24 5.10 -11.97
C ALA A 142 5.23 3.96 -11.68
N LEU A 143 5.15 3.33 -10.49
CA LEU A 143 5.97 2.15 -10.17
C LEU A 143 5.70 0.96 -11.10
N VAL A 144 4.45 0.72 -11.48
CA VAL A 144 4.07 -0.42 -12.34
C VAL A 144 4.38 -0.16 -13.80
N GLU A 145 4.17 1.07 -14.27
CA GLU A 145 4.22 1.42 -15.69
C GLU A 145 5.61 1.93 -16.12
N ASP A 146 6.27 2.74 -15.29
CA ASP A 146 7.51 3.43 -15.66
C ASP A 146 8.77 2.71 -15.16
N CYS A 147 8.74 2.11 -13.96
CA CYS A 147 9.92 1.43 -13.43
C CYS A 147 10.44 0.27 -14.28
N PRO A 148 9.60 -0.56 -14.95
CA PRO A 148 10.12 -1.65 -15.77
C PRO A 148 11.05 -1.20 -16.90
N SER A 149 10.71 -0.11 -17.60
CA SER A 149 11.57 0.44 -18.66
C SER A 149 12.80 1.09 -18.06
N HIS A 150 12.64 1.85 -16.98
CA HIS A 150 13.76 2.51 -16.31
C HIS A 150 14.83 1.52 -15.81
N LEU A 151 14.41 0.42 -15.17
CA LEU A 151 15.30 -0.63 -14.68
C LEU A 151 15.88 -1.48 -15.81
N ALA A 152 15.20 -1.60 -16.96
CA ALA A 152 15.78 -2.26 -18.13
C ALA A 152 16.94 -1.45 -18.74
N GLU A 153 16.86 -0.12 -18.68
CA GLU A 153 17.93 0.78 -19.15
C GLU A 153 19.05 0.94 -18.11
N GLN A 154 18.69 0.99 -16.83
CA GLN A 154 19.60 1.21 -15.71
C GLN A 154 19.29 0.22 -14.56
N PRO A 155 19.83 -1.01 -14.62
CA PRO A 155 19.50 -2.07 -13.66
C PRO A 155 19.82 -1.76 -12.19
N ASP A 156 20.80 -0.88 -11.96
CA ASP A 156 21.21 -0.45 -10.62
C ASP A 156 20.48 0.81 -10.14
N ALA A 157 19.56 1.36 -10.94
CA ALA A 157 18.79 2.54 -10.56
C ALA A 157 17.82 2.22 -9.42
N HIS A 158 17.56 3.22 -8.58
CA HIS A 158 16.54 3.13 -7.56
C HIS A 158 15.18 3.47 -8.17
N CYS A 159 14.21 2.56 -8.05
CA CYS A 159 12.85 2.80 -8.51
C CYS A 159 11.85 2.47 -7.42
N CYS A 160 11.07 3.47 -7.01
CA CYS A 160 10.18 3.35 -5.86
C CYS A 160 8.90 4.19 -5.98
N ALA A 161 7.93 3.82 -5.14
CA ALA A 161 6.74 4.59 -4.86
C ALA A 161 6.78 5.03 -3.39
N GLU A 162 6.76 6.34 -3.19
CA GLU A 162 6.59 6.96 -1.88
C GLU A 162 5.11 7.27 -1.67
N ILE A 163 4.45 6.51 -0.81
CA ILE A 163 3.02 6.65 -0.54
C ILE A 163 2.82 7.31 0.82
N GLU A 164 2.11 8.44 0.82
CA GLU A 164 1.96 9.30 1.98
C GLU A 164 0.82 8.81 2.88
N LEU A 165 1.10 8.66 4.17
CA LEU A 165 0.15 8.17 5.16
C LEU A 165 -0.10 9.21 6.26
N GLY A 166 -1.35 9.27 6.72
CA GLY A 166 -1.76 10.16 7.80
C GLY A 166 -1.69 11.63 7.42
N ARG A 167 -1.45 12.49 8.42
CA ARG A 167 -1.46 13.95 8.23
C ARG A 167 -0.19 14.58 8.79
N PHE A 168 0.47 15.37 7.94
CA PHE A 168 1.60 16.21 8.32
C PHE A 168 1.18 17.21 9.41
N ASN A 169 1.97 17.32 10.48
CA ASN A 169 1.69 18.17 11.65
C ASN A 169 0.34 17.91 12.34
N SER A 170 -0.08 16.64 12.39
CA SER A 170 -1.26 16.24 13.16
C SER A 170 -0.97 16.15 14.66
N THR A 171 -1.80 16.78 15.50
CA THR A 171 -1.84 16.50 16.94
C THR A 171 -2.51 15.15 17.26
N ASP A 172 -3.23 14.57 16.29
CA ASP A 172 -3.77 13.22 16.39
C ASP A 172 -2.65 12.20 16.16
N ARG A 173 -2.07 11.72 17.27
CA ARG A 173 -1.03 10.68 17.29
C ARG A 173 -1.51 9.35 16.68
N ARG A 174 -2.82 9.13 16.53
CA ARG A 174 -3.37 7.91 15.90
C ARG A 174 -3.36 7.99 14.38
N ASN A 175 -3.05 9.16 13.82
CA ASN A 175 -2.98 9.37 12.38
C ASN A 175 -1.86 10.38 12.03
N SER A 176 -0.75 10.30 12.76
CA SER A 176 0.44 11.10 12.47
C SER A 176 0.98 10.76 11.09
N TRP A 177 1.74 11.69 10.52
CA TRP A 177 2.44 11.44 9.27
C TRP A 177 3.31 10.18 9.34
N SER A 178 3.30 9.41 8.26
CA SER A 178 4.16 8.26 8.00
C SER A 178 4.22 8.02 6.49
N GLN A 179 5.09 7.13 6.05
CA GLN A 179 5.23 6.79 4.63
C GLN A 179 5.27 5.27 4.45
N LEU A 180 4.59 4.77 3.42
CA LEU A 180 4.85 3.44 2.86
C LEU A 180 5.75 3.62 1.65
N HIS A 181 7.02 3.24 1.80
CA HIS A 181 7.98 3.21 0.70
C HIS A 181 7.95 1.82 0.07
N VAL A 182 7.67 1.75 -1.23
CA VAL A 182 7.63 0.51 -2.01
C VAL A 182 8.74 0.58 -3.05
N GLU A 183 9.73 -0.30 -2.94
CA GLU A 183 10.91 -0.30 -3.79
C GLU A 183 10.95 -1.56 -4.65
N CYS A 184 11.27 -1.38 -5.94
CA CYS A 184 11.59 -2.50 -6.82
C CYS A 184 12.88 -3.19 -6.37
N CYS A 185 12.81 -4.50 -6.14
CA CYS A 185 13.98 -5.27 -5.80
C CYS A 185 14.81 -5.58 -7.06
N ASN A 186 15.88 -4.83 -7.26
CA ASN A 186 16.77 -4.97 -8.42
C ASN A 186 17.40 -6.37 -8.57
N ARG A 187 17.43 -7.17 -7.48
CA ARG A 187 17.92 -8.57 -7.51
C ARG A 187 16.93 -9.58 -8.08
N HIS A 188 15.65 -9.24 -8.14
CA HIS A 188 14.56 -10.15 -8.50
C HIS A 188 13.61 -9.52 -9.53
N TRP A 189 14.10 -8.56 -10.31
CA TRP A 189 13.33 -7.81 -11.29
C TRP A 189 13.19 -8.54 -12.64
#